data_AF-A0A0K8TXD0-F1
#
_entry.id   AF-A0A0K8TXD0-F1
#
_cell.length_a   1.000
_cell.length_b   1.000
_cell.length_c   1.000
_cell.angle_alpha   90.00
_cell.angle_beta   90.00
_cell.angle_gamma   90.00
#
_symmetry.space_group_name_H-M   'P 1'
#
loop_
_entity.id
_entity.type
_entity.pdbx_description
1 polymer ?
#
loop_
_entity_poly.entity_id
_entity_poly.type
_entity_poly.pdbx_seq_one_letter_code
_entity_poly.pdbx_strand_id
1 'polypeptide(L)'
;MSGSLSILIIDRLQLTTICLLIFTFNNLDNAKAFGPRRSALYTIDETSQQLTPDDTPEPQENWFQQKLDHFDDKQENITWKQRYFMNDAFYRNDSDAPIFLTIGGELAISPRWVTKG
;
A
#
# COMPACT_ATOMS: atom_id res chain seq x y z
N MET A 1 -33.17 38.67 29.19
CA MET A 1 -32.99 37.86 27.96
C MET A 1 -31.53 37.88 27.44
N SER A 2 -30.52 38.03 28.31
CA SER A 2 -29.10 38.14 27.88
C SER A 2 -28.28 36.85 28.07
N GLY A 3 -28.68 35.95 28.97
CA GLY A 3 -27.89 34.74 29.27
C GLY A 3 -27.87 33.68 28.17
N SER A 4 -28.95 33.53 27.40
CA SER A 4 -29.06 32.47 26.37
C SER A 4 -28.16 32.73 25.16
N LEU A 5 -27.98 34.01 24.77
CA LEU A 5 -27.09 34.37 23.66
C LEU A 5 -25.63 34.12 24.00
N SER A 6 -25.23 34.43 25.24
CA SER A 6 -23.86 34.21 25.73
C SER A 6 -23.50 32.72 25.79
N ILE A 7 -24.43 31.87 26.23
CA ILE A 7 -24.23 30.42 26.28
C ILE A 7 -24.06 29.83 24.87
N LEU A 8 -24.92 30.24 23.93
CA LEU A 8 -24.81 29.82 22.52
C LEU A 8 -23.48 30.24 21.87
N ILE A 9 -22.99 31.44 22.19
CA ILE A 9 -21.70 31.93 21.69
C ILE A 9 -20.54 31.13 22.31
N ILE A 10 -20.61 30.83 23.61
CA ILE A 10 -19.61 30.02 24.31
C ILE A 10 -19.60 28.60 23.72
N ASP A 11 -20.75 27.97 23.52
CA ASP A 11 -20.85 26.60 22.96
C ASP A 11 -20.32 26.53 21.53
N ARG A 12 -20.61 27.54 20.70
CA ARG A 12 -20.06 27.64 19.34
C ARG A 12 -18.55 27.82 19.37
N LEU A 13 -18.02 28.65 20.28
CA LEU A 13 -16.59 28.84 20.44
C LEU A 13 -15.92 27.53 20.88
N GLN A 14 -16.47 26.85 21.89
CA GLN A 14 -15.99 25.54 22.37
C GLN A 14 -15.96 24.50 21.25
N LEU A 15 -17.05 24.36 20.48
CA LEU A 15 -17.13 23.43 19.35
C LEU A 15 -16.06 23.74 18.29
N THR A 16 -15.84 25.02 17.94
CA THR A 16 -14.80 25.39 16.98
C THR A 16 -13.39 25.06 17.46
N THR A 17 -13.08 25.27 18.74
CA THR A 17 -11.80 24.87 19.34
C THR A 17 -11.60 23.35 19.32
N ILE A 18 -12.64 22.56 19.62
CA ILE A 18 -12.56 21.09 19.58
C ILE A 18 -12.32 20.61 18.14
N CYS A 19 -13.02 21.17 17.15
CA CYS A 19 -12.81 20.85 15.74
C CYS A 19 -11.38 21.17 15.27
N LEU A 20 -10.83 22.32 15.68
CA LEU A 20 -9.45 22.71 15.36
C LEU A 20 -8.43 21.77 16.01
N LEU A 21 -8.64 21.38 17.28
CA LEU A 21 -7.77 20.40 17.95
C LEU A 21 -7.78 19.06 17.23
N ILE A 22 -8.96 18.51 16.92
CA ILE A 22 -9.11 17.24 16.18
C ILE A 22 -8.41 17.33 14.81
N PHE A 23 -8.57 18.43 14.09
CA PHE A 23 -7.89 18.63 12.81
C PHE A 23 -6.37 18.68 12.97
N THR A 24 -5.85 19.38 13.98
CA THR A 24 -4.39 19.43 14.23
C THR A 24 -3.81 18.08 14.65
N PHE A 25 -4.50 17.30 15.49
CA PHE A 25 -4.02 15.97 15.92
C PHE A 25 -4.05 14.95 14.79
N ASN A 26 -5.12 14.89 13.99
CA ASN A 26 -5.20 13.99 12.83
C ASN A 26 -4.18 14.34 11.73
N ASN A 27 -3.77 15.61 11.64
CA ASN A 27 -2.74 16.04 10.69
C ASN A 27 -1.31 15.98 11.28
N LEU A 28 -1.13 15.63 12.56
CA LEU A 28 0.19 15.58 13.20
C LEU A 28 0.98 14.31 12.84
N ASP A 29 0.31 13.25 12.39
CA ASP A 29 0.96 11.98 12.00
C ASP A 29 1.63 12.02 10.62
N ASN A 30 1.55 13.14 9.90
CA ASN A 30 2.24 13.34 8.62
C ASN A 30 3.52 14.20 8.71
N ALA A 31 3.91 14.65 9.91
CA ALA A 31 5.07 15.52 10.10
C ALA A 31 6.41 14.80 10.37
N LYS A 32 6.52 13.49 10.10
CA LYS A 32 7.81 12.79 10.10
C LYS A 32 8.50 12.76 8.73
N ALA A 33 7.97 13.46 7.72
CA ALA A 33 8.50 13.47 6.36
C ALA A 33 9.71 14.40 6.12
N PHE A 34 10.15 15.20 7.11
CA PHE A 34 11.34 16.05 6.97
C PHE A 34 12.18 16.04 8.25
N GLY A 35 12.93 14.94 8.44
CA GLY A 35 14.06 14.93 9.37
C GLY A 35 15.19 15.85 8.88
N PRO A 36 16.09 16.31 9.78
CA PRO A 36 17.22 17.15 9.40
C PRO A 36 18.08 16.45 8.35
N ARG A 37 18.37 17.15 7.24
CA ARG A 37 19.39 16.71 6.26
C ARG A 37 20.73 16.62 7.01
N ARG A 38 21.11 15.41 7.41
CA ARG A 38 22.51 15.14 7.74
C ARG A 38 23.28 15.20 6.42
N SER A 39 24.03 16.28 6.19
CA SER A 39 25.16 16.24 5.27
C SER A 39 26.20 15.29 5.89
N ALA A 40 25.98 13.99 5.70
CA ALA A 40 27.01 13.00 5.90
C ALA A 40 28.00 13.16 4.76
N LEU A 41 29.19 13.65 5.10
CA LEU A 41 30.38 13.57 4.28
C LEU A 41 30.49 12.12 3.78
N TYR A 42 30.60 11.95 2.47
CA TYR A 42 30.63 10.64 1.80
C TYR A 42 31.97 9.96 2.10
N THR A 43 32.08 9.29 3.25
CA THR A 43 33.17 8.34 3.49
C THR A 43 32.90 7.14 2.59
N ILE A 44 33.69 7.02 1.53
CA ILE A 44 33.79 5.80 0.72
C ILE A 44 34.52 4.75 1.56
N ASP A 45 33.81 4.13 2.49
CA ASP A 45 34.22 2.84 3.04
C ASP A 45 33.01 2.11 3.58
N GLU A 46 32.21 1.61 2.64
CA GLU A 46 31.42 0.40 2.82
C GLU A 46 31.18 -0.08 1.40
N THR A 47 31.91 -1.13 1.02
CA THR A 47 31.68 -1.87 -0.22
C THR A 47 30.19 -2.15 -0.28
N SER A 48 29.48 -1.41 -1.13
CA SER A 48 28.12 -1.70 -1.52
C SER A 48 28.12 -3.16 -1.94
N GLN A 49 27.62 -4.02 -1.06
CA GLN A 49 27.20 -5.37 -1.39
C GLN A 49 26.08 -5.17 -2.40
N GLN A 50 26.48 -4.98 -3.65
CA GLN A 50 25.59 -4.99 -4.79
C GLN A 50 25.09 -6.42 -4.80
N LEU A 51 23.93 -6.64 -4.16
CA LEU A 51 23.17 -7.87 -4.26
C LEU A 51 23.16 -8.18 -5.75
N THR A 52 23.83 -9.28 -6.12
CA THR A 52 23.78 -9.66 -7.52
C THR A 52 22.30 -9.90 -7.82
N PRO A 53 21.78 -9.49 -8.99
CA PRO A 53 20.37 -9.69 -9.30
C PRO A 53 19.91 -11.16 -9.21
N ASP A 54 20.82 -12.11 -9.04
CA ASP A 54 20.60 -13.55 -9.01
C ASP A 54 20.39 -14.10 -7.59
N ASP A 55 20.73 -13.36 -6.53
CA ASP A 55 20.59 -13.83 -5.14
C ASP A 55 19.21 -13.54 -4.53
N THR A 56 18.34 -12.82 -5.24
CA THR A 56 16.97 -12.59 -4.77
C THR A 56 16.15 -13.86 -5.00
N PRO A 57 15.63 -14.51 -3.94
CA PRO A 57 14.83 -15.72 -4.10
C PRO A 57 13.63 -15.43 -5.01
N GLU A 58 13.40 -16.31 -5.99
CA GLU A 58 12.25 -16.17 -6.87
C GLU A 58 10.95 -16.26 -6.05
N PRO A 59 9.94 -15.42 -6.37
CA PRO A 59 8.64 -15.45 -5.71
C PRO A 59 8.01 -16.83 -5.85
N GLN A 60 7.30 -17.25 -4.80
CA GLN A 60 6.64 -18.55 -4.76
C GLN A 60 5.55 -18.64 -5.84
N GLU A 61 5.44 -19.84 -6.43
CA GLU A 61 4.32 -20.17 -7.32
C GLU A 61 3.04 -20.31 -6.51
N ASN A 62 2.00 -19.58 -6.92
CA ASN A 62 0.68 -19.65 -6.32
C ASN A 62 -0.38 -20.02 -7.37
N TRP A 63 -1.53 -20.49 -6.88
CA TRP A 63 -2.60 -21.03 -7.73
C TRP A 63 -3.96 -20.49 -7.31
N PHE A 64 -4.67 -19.88 -8.25
CA PHE A 64 -6.05 -19.45 -8.12
C PHE A 64 -6.99 -20.48 -8.79
N GLN A 65 -8.09 -20.83 -8.13
CA GLN A 65 -9.10 -21.74 -8.71
C GLN A 65 -10.03 -20.93 -9.60
N GLN A 66 -9.85 -21.02 -10.91
CA GLN A 66 -10.60 -20.25 -11.89
C GLN A 66 -11.70 -21.10 -12.54
N LYS A 67 -12.87 -20.51 -12.82
CA LYS A 67 -13.94 -21.18 -13.58
C LYS A 67 -13.42 -21.49 -14.99
N LEU A 68 -13.73 -22.69 -15.49
CA LEU A 68 -13.33 -23.08 -16.84
C LEU A 68 -14.03 -22.22 -17.90
N ASP A 69 -15.34 -22.04 -17.76
CA ASP A 69 -16.17 -21.27 -18.70
C ASP A 69 -17.00 -20.23 -17.96
N HIS A 70 -16.73 -18.95 -18.17
CA HIS A 70 -17.45 -17.86 -17.50
C HIS A 70 -18.84 -17.58 -18.09
N PHE A 71 -19.16 -18.15 -19.24
CA PHE A 71 -20.41 -17.88 -19.98
C PHE A 71 -21.44 -19.00 -19.83
N ASP A 72 -21.05 -20.17 -19.30
CA ASP A 72 -21.96 -21.27 -18.98
C ASP A 72 -22.14 -21.45 -17.47
N ASP A 73 -23.30 -21.05 -16.96
CA ASP A 73 -23.66 -21.17 -15.53
C ASP A 73 -23.91 -22.63 -15.10
N LYS A 74 -24.09 -23.57 -16.04
CA LYS A 74 -24.23 -24.99 -15.71
C LYS A 74 -22.90 -25.64 -15.35
N GLN A 75 -21.78 -25.01 -15.70
CA GLN A 75 -20.42 -25.53 -15.49
C GLN A 75 -19.68 -24.81 -14.34
N GLU A 76 -20.39 -24.19 -13.42
CA GLU A 76 -19.82 -23.49 -12.24
C GLU A 76 -18.87 -24.33 -11.39
N ASN A 77 -19.07 -25.65 -11.34
CA ASN A 77 -18.23 -26.53 -10.53
C ASN A 77 -16.95 -26.99 -11.23
N ILE A 78 -16.75 -26.64 -12.50
CA ILE A 78 -15.56 -27.03 -13.26
C ILE A 78 -14.53 -25.90 -13.18
N THR A 79 -13.45 -26.14 -12.44
CA THR A 79 -12.38 -25.19 -12.23
C THR A 79 -11.02 -25.71 -12.69
N TRP A 80 -10.09 -24.80 -12.89
CA TRP A 80 -8.69 -25.10 -13.16
C TRP A 80 -7.77 -24.20 -12.32
N LYS A 81 -6.52 -24.64 -12.16
CA LYS A 81 -5.50 -23.90 -11.39
C LYS A 81 -4.82 -22.87 -12.28
N GLN A 82 -5.22 -21.61 -12.15
CA GLN A 82 -4.55 -20.48 -12.78
C GLN A 82 -3.32 -20.08 -11.96
N ARG A 83 -2.12 -20.16 -12.55
CA ARG A 83 -0.86 -19.81 -11.88
C ARG A 83 -0.69 -18.30 -11.76
N TYR A 84 -0.19 -17.83 -10.62
CA TYR A 84 0.24 -16.45 -10.42
C TYR A 84 1.47 -16.36 -9.51
N PHE A 85 2.14 -15.21 -9.56
CA PHE A 85 3.23 -14.84 -8.67
C PHE A 85 2.86 -13.57 -7.93
N MET A 86 3.35 -13.42 -6.70
CA MET A 86 3.13 -12.24 -5.87
C MET A 86 4.47 -11.77 -5.30
N ASN A 87 4.63 -10.45 -5.23
CA ASN A 87 5.72 -9.80 -4.53
C ASN A 87 5.10 -8.73 -3.61
N ASP A 88 5.16 -8.98 -2.31
CA ASP A 88 4.62 -8.12 -1.27
C ASP A 88 5.71 -7.32 -0.54
N ALA A 89 6.98 -7.39 -0.98
CA ALA A 89 8.11 -6.73 -0.33
C ALA A 89 7.95 -5.21 -0.16
N PHE A 90 7.13 -4.58 -1.01
CA PHE A 90 6.82 -3.14 -0.97
C PHE A 90 5.36 -2.84 -0.63
N TYR A 91 4.54 -3.87 -0.40
CA TYR A 91 3.13 -3.69 -0.12
C TYR A 91 2.95 -3.11 1.28
N ARG A 92 2.28 -1.96 1.39
CA ARG A 92 1.86 -1.44 2.68
C ARG A 92 0.57 -2.17 3.05
N ASN A 93 0.56 -2.88 4.18
CA ASN A 93 -0.63 -3.59 4.66
C ASN A 93 -1.66 -2.63 5.28
N ASP A 94 -1.99 -1.56 4.56
CA ASP A 94 -3.02 -0.57 4.89
C ASP A 94 -4.15 -0.62 3.85
N SER A 95 -5.32 -0.06 4.16
CA SER A 95 -6.50 -0.16 3.29
C SER A 95 -6.39 0.64 1.99
N ASP A 96 -5.39 1.52 1.86
CA ASP A 96 -5.24 2.45 0.74
C ASP A 96 -4.06 2.09 -0.18
N ALA A 97 -3.38 0.98 0.09
CA ALA A 97 -2.24 0.53 -0.70
C ALA A 97 -2.68 0.04 -2.09
N PRO A 98 -2.11 0.56 -3.19
CA PRO A 98 -2.45 0.11 -4.52
C PRO A 98 -1.89 -1.30 -4.78
N ILE A 99 -2.63 -2.08 -5.57
CA ILE A 99 -2.18 -3.35 -6.10
C ILE A 99 -1.78 -3.14 -7.55
N PHE A 100 -0.53 -3.48 -7.88
CA PHE A 100 -0.08 -3.54 -9.28
C PHE A 100 -0.38 -4.92 -9.84
N LEU A 101 -1.25 -4.98 -10.85
CA LEU A 101 -1.62 -6.22 -11.54
C LEU A 101 -1.01 -6.24 -12.94
N THR A 102 -0.10 -7.19 -13.18
CA THR A 102 0.44 -7.47 -14.51
C THR A 102 -0.36 -8.60 -15.13
N ILE A 103 -1.02 -8.32 -16.26
CA ILE A 103 -1.76 -9.32 -17.03
C ILE A 103 -0.81 -9.90 -18.09
N GLY A 104 -0.69 -11.22 -18.10
CA GLY A 104 0.13 -11.91 -19.10
C GLY A 104 -0.46 -11.84 -20.51
N GLY A 105 0.40 -12.06 -21.50
CA GLY A 105 0.00 -12.32 -22.88
C GLY A 105 -0.06 -13.82 -23.18
N GLU A 106 0.43 -14.20 -24.35
CA GLU A 106 0.41 -15.59 -24.83
C GLU A 106 1.46 -16.50 -24.17
N LEU A 107 2.52 -15.90 -23.60
CA LEU A 107 3.64 -16.64 -23.03
C LEU A 107 3.37 -17.06 -21.58
N ALA A 108 4.04 -18.14 -21.17
CA ALA A 108 4.03 -18.59 -19.78
C ALA A 108 4.51 -17.45 -18.85
N ILE A 109 3.74 -17.21 -17.79
CA ILE A 109 4.08 -16.22 -16.77
C ILE A 109 5.43 -16.54 -16.13
N SER A 110 6.26 -15.50 -15.93
CA SER A 110 7.59 -15.60 -15.31
C SER A 110 7.62 -14.90 -13.96
N PRO A 111 8.31 -15.45 -12.94
CA PRO A 111 8.50 -14.79 -11.65
C PRO A 111 9.25 -13.45 -11.75
N ARG A 112 9.97 -13.21 -12.87
CA ARG A 112 10.65 -11.95 -13.14
C ARG A 112 9.70 -10.77 -13.33
N TRP A 113 8.46 -11.01 -13.76
CA TRP A 113 7.49 -9.95 -14.05
C TRP A 113 7.01 -9.21 -12.79
N VAL A 114 7.18 -9.81 -11.61
CA VAL A 114 6.85 -9.19 -10.31
C VAL A 114 8.08 -8.80 -9.49
N THR A 115 9.30 -9.06 -9.99
CA THR A 115 10.55 -8.76 -9.28
C THR A 115 11.51 -7.84 -10.02
N LYS A 116 11.58 -7.86 -11.35
CA LYS A 116 12.64 -7.19 -12.12
C LYS A 116 12.21 -6.05 -13.03
N GLY A 117 10.90 -5.90 -13.30
CA GLY A 117 10.36 -4.79 -14.10
C GLY A 117 10.70 -4.87 -15.58
#